data_AF-A0A3A8KBE1-F1
#
_entry.id   AF-A0A3A8KBE1-F1
#
_cell.length_a   1.000
_cell.length_b   1.000
_cell.length_c   1.000
_cell.angle_alpha   90.00
_cell.angle_beta   90.00
_cell.angle_gamma   90.00
#
_symmetry.space_group_name_H-M   'P 1'
#
loop_
_entity.id
_entity.type
_entity.pdbx_description
1 polymer ?
#
loop_
_entity_poly.entity_id
_entity_poly.type
_entity_poly.pdbx_seq_one_letter_code
_entity_poly.pdbx_strand_id
1 'polypeptide(L)'
;MDTETDCIQRHPGLPEACGLTASEAAAIMAAGIGATGSHTASQAEEYDDAHNADLPDWKRRCIRLYGDCQIQAWTRKARCFTCFESCTGQHEWPFDKCRPKDGR
;
A
#
# COMPACT_ATOMS: atom_id res chain seq x y z
N MET A 1 -21.33 -9.18 0.19
CA MET A 1 -20.70 -8.69 -1.06
C MET A 1 -21.79 -8.73 -2.10
N ASP A 2 -22.54 -7.64 -2.16
CA ASP A 2 -23.69 -7.48 -3.04
C ASP A 2 -23.20 -7.42 -4.49
N THR A 3 -23.78 -8.22 -5.38
CA THR A 3 -23.40 -8.33 -6.79
C THR A 3 -23.41 -6.98 -7.52
N GLU A 4 -24.24 -6.06 -7.04
CA GLU A 4 -24.38 -4.69 -7.53
C GLU A 4 -23.15 -3.83 -7.19
N THR A 5 -22.54 -4.06 -6.03
CA THR A 5 -21.35 -3.33 -5.57
C THR A 5 -20.08 -3.77 -6.32
N ASP A 6 -19.98 -5.05 -6.67
CA ASP A 6 -18.87 -5.56 -7.50
C ASP A 6 -18.97 -5.04 -8.95
N CYS A 7 -20.19 -4.96 -9.49
CA CYS A 7 -20.43 -4.43 -10.83
C CYS A 7 -20.03 -2.94 -10.95
N ILE A 8 -20.38 -2.09 -9.98
CA ILE A 8 -20.01 -0.67 -10.00
C ILE A 8 -18.49 -0.49 -9.93
N GLN A 9 -17.80 -1.27 -9.08
CA GLN A 9 -16.34 -1.21 -8.98
C GLN A 9 -15.66 -1.58 -10.30
N ARG A 10 -16.27 -2.50 -11.07
CA ARG A 10 -15.77 -2.93 -12.37
C ARG A 10 -16.11 -1.99 -13.52
N HIS A 11 -17.17 -1.19 -13.36
CA HIS A 11 -17.67 -0.24 -14.37
C HIS A 11 -17.86 1.17 -13.78
N PRO A 12 -16.76 1.87 -13.45
CA PRO A 12 -16.85 3.19 -12.83
C PRO A 12 -17.49 4.22 -13.77
N GLY A 13 -18.55 4.89 -13.28
CA GLY A 13 -19.27 5.94 -14.01
C GLY A 13 -20.38 5.45 -14.95
N LEU A 14 -20.70 4.14 -14.95
CA LEU A 14 -21.78 3.56 -15.76
C LEU A 14 -22.74 2.68 -14.91
N PRO A 15 -23.41 3.27 -13.91
CA PRO A 15 -24.27 2.52 -12.99
C PRO A 15 -25.48 1.84 -13.66
N GLU A 16 -25.95 2.39 -14.77
CA GLU A 16 -27.08 1.83 -15.53
C GLU A 16 -26.72 0.46 -16.14
N ALA A 17 -25.43 0.20 -16.40
CA ALA A 17 -24.96 -1.11 -16.87
C ALA A 17 -25.07 -2.20 -15.78
N CYS A 18 -25.15 -1.78 -14.52
CA CYS A 18 -25.34 -2.65 -13.36
C CYS A 18 -26.80 -2.73 -12.91
N GLY A 19 -27.74 -2.17 -13.70
CA GLY A 19 -29.17 -2.14 -13.37
C GLY A 19 -29.54 -1.13 -12.29
N LEU A 20 -28.63 -0.20 -11.94
CA LEU A 20 -28.84 0.80 -10.91
C LEU A 20 -29.16 2.16 -11.52
N THR A 21 -30.05 2.91 -10.88
CA THR A 21 -30.22 4.32 -11.20
C THR A 21 -29.02 5.12 -10.68
N ALA A 22 -28.74 6.27 -11.31
CA ALA A 22 -27.69 7.18 -10.85
C ALA A 22 -27.83 7.57 -9.35
N SER A 23 -29.06 7.67 -8.85
CA SER A 23 -29.36 7.91 -7.43
C SER A 23 -29.02 6.73 -6.52
N GLU A 24 -29.28 5.50 -6.95
CA GLU A 24 -28.96 4.29 -6.17
C GLU A 24 -27.44 4.06 -6.13
N ALA A 25 -26.75 4.25 -7.25
CA ALA A 25 -25.30 4.18 -7.29
C ALA A 25 -24.64 5.27 -6.45
N ALA A 26 -25.19 6.50 -6.44
CA ALA A 26 -24.70 7.57 -5.57
C ALA A 26 -24.90 7.26 -4.09
N ALA A 27 -26.02 6.64 -3.70
CA ALA A 27 -26.27 6.22 -2.32
C ALA A 27 -25.32 5.09 -1.87
N ILE A 28 -25.06 4.10 -2.74
CA ILE A 28 -24.10 3.02 -2.48
C ILE A 28 -22.68 3.57 -2.38
N MET A 29 -22.29 4.48 -3.28
CA MET A 29 -20.99 5.15 -3.25
C MET A 29 -20.83 6.01 -1.98
N ALA A 30 -21.87 6.76 -1.59
CA ALA A 30 -21.86 7.55 -0.36
C ALA A 30 -21.77 6.68 0.91
N ALA A 31 -22.45 5.53 0.94
CA ALA A 31 -22.35 4.56 2.02
C ALA A 31 -20.99 3.84 2.02
N GLY A 32 -20.43 3.54 0.85
CA GLY A 32 -19.12 2.92 0.67
C GLY A 32 -17.96 3.81 1.09
N ILE A 33 -18.09 5.14 0.92
CA ILE A 33 -17.10 6.12 1.42
C ILE A 33 -17.05 6.14 2.95
N GLY A 34 -18.16 5.83 3.64
CA GLY A 34 -18.17 5.66 5.10
C GLY A 34 -17.49 4.38 5.59
N ALA A 35 -17.47 3.32 4.77
CA ALA A 35 -16.89 2.02 5.13
C ALA A 35 -15.43 1.83 4.65
N THR A 36 -14.95 2.65 3.72
CA THR A 36 -13.58 2.56 3.17
C THR A 36 -12.67 3.72 3.58
N GLY A 37 -13.16 4.63 4.43
CA GLY A 37 -12.47 5.87 4.77
C GLY A 37 -12.21 6.07 6.27
N SER A 38 -11.88 5.02 7.03
CA SER A 38 -11.14 5.23 8.29
C SER A 38 -9.67 5.54 7.98
N HIS A 39 -9.44 6.67 7.30
CA HIS A 39 -8.17 7.37 7.37
C HIS A 39 -8.14 8.11 8.71
N THR A 40 -8.05 7.32 9.79
CA THR A 40 -7.67 7.85 11.09
C THR A 40 -6.22 8.29 10.96
N ALA A 41 -6.05 9.57 10.66
CA ALA A 41 -4.78 10.27 10.65
C ALA A 41 -4.16 10.21 12.05
N SER A 42 -3.53 9.09 12.43
CA SER A 42 -2.73 8.89 13.66
C SER A 42 -2.19 7.45 13.78
N GLN A 43 -1.51 6.88 12.79
CA GLN A 43 -0.71 5.67 13.03
C GLN A 43 0.29 5.54 11.88
N ALA A 44 1.53 5.15 12.17
CA ALA A 44 2.46 4.70 11.13
C ALA A 44 1.69 3.78 10.18
N GLU A 45 1.65 4.11 8.90
CA GLU A 45 1.00 3.28 7.88
C GLU A 45 1.49 1.84 8.07
N GLU A 46 0.61 0.98 8.60
CA GLU A 46 0.91 -0.42 8.77
C GLU A 46 1.08 -0.98 7.36
N TYR A 47 2.30 -1.35 7.01
CA TYR A 47 2.63 -1.82 5.68
C TYR A 47 1.92 -3.16 5.46
N ASP A 48 0.77 -3.12 4.77
CA ASP A 48 -0.01 -4.29 4.40
C ASP A 48 0.80 -5.15 3.42
N ASP A 49 1.53 -6.13 3.96
CA ASP A 49 2.29 -7.11 3.20
C ASP A 49 1.57 -8.45 3.06
N ALA A 50 0.24 -8.50 3.26
CA ALA A 50 -0.53 -9.74 3.14
C ALA A 50 -0.35 -10.42 1.78
N HIS A 51 -0.20 -9.64 0.70
CA HIS A 51 0.11 -10.14 -0.64
C HIS A 51 1.50 -10.79 -0.78
N ASN A 52 2.38 -10.59 0.19
CA ASN A 52 3.75 -11.11 0.24
C ASN A 52 3.93 -12.22 1.29
N ALA A 53 2.84 -12.74 1.86
CA ALA A 53 2.89 -13.74 2.93
C ALA A 53 3.68 -15.01 2.56
N ASP A 54 3.67 -15.40 1.29
CA ASP A 54 4.38 -16.58 0.77
C ASP A 54 5.89 -16.34 0.54
N LEU A 55 6.37 -15.10 0.69
CA LEU A 55 7.78 -14.79 0.51
C LEU A 55 8.58 -15.11 1.77
N PRO A 56 9.85 -15.55 1.63
CA PRO A 56 10.75 -15.68 2.77
C PRO A 56 10.85 -14.38 3.57
N ASP A 57 11.00 -14.49 4.89
CA ASP A 57 11.05 -13.35 5.82
C ASP A 57 12.05 -12.28 5.41
N TRP A 58 13.24 -12.69 4.96
CA TRP A 58 14.28 -11.78 4.51
C TRP A 58 13.81 -10.91 3.33
N LYS A 59 13.03 -11.49 2.41
CA LYS A 59 12.56 -10.81 1.21
C LYS A 59 11.44 -9.82 1.56
N ARG A 60 10.50 -10.23 2.41
CA ARG A 60 9.49 -9.33 2.98
C ARG A 60 10.15 -8.14 3.67
N ARG A 61 11.20 -8.39 4.46
CA ARG A 61 11.98 -7.35 5.12
C ARG A 61 12.68 -6.40 4.14
N CYS A 62 13.32 -6.90 3.08
CA CYS A 62 13.93 -6.06 2.05
C CYS A 62 12.90 -5.15 1.35
N ILE A 63 11.70 -5.67 1.05
CA ILE A 63 10.61 -4.93 0.40
C ILE A 63 10.12 -3.79 1.31
N ARG A 64 9.85 -4.08 2.58
CA ARG A 64 9.43 -3.07 3.57
C ARG A 64 10.46 -1.95 3.71
N LEU A 65 11.73 -2.31 3.92
CA LEU A 65 12.82 -1.34 4.09
C LEU A 65 13.09 -0.52 2.83
N TYR A 66 12.84 -1.08 1.65
CA TYR A 66 12.89 -0.31 0.41
C TYR A 66 11.79 0.76 0.35
N GLY A 67 10.56 0.41 0.72
CA GLY A 67 9.45 1.36 0.87
C GLY A 67 9.77 2.47 1.87
N ASP A 68 10.24 2.10 3.06
CA ASP A 68 10.67 3.05 4.09
C ASP A 68 11.76 3.99 3.59
N CYS A 69 12.77 3.45 2.89
CA CYS A 69 13.85 4.23 2.32
C CYS A 69 13.36 5.27 1.30
N GLN A 70 12.35 4.93 0.50
CA GLN A 70 11.74 5.84 -0.48
C GLN A 70 10.89 6.94 0.15
N ILE A 71 10.20 6.65 1.25
CA ILE A 71 9.23 7.57 1.83
C ILE A 71 9.90 8.44 2.90
N GLN A 72 10.63 7.82 3.82
CA GLN A 72 11.23 8.49 4.97
C GLN A 72 12.54 9.22 4.63
N ALA A 73 13.07 9.96 5.63
CA ALA A 73 14.35 10.65 5.54
C ALA A 73 15.51 9.70 5.84
N TRP A 74 15.99 8.98 4.82
CA TRP A 74 17.09 8.01 4.97
C TRP A 74 18.45 8.54 4.51
N THR A 75 19.53 8.00 5.07
CA THR A 75 20.88 8.18 4.55
C THR A 75 20.94 7.60 3.15
N ARG A 76 21.49 8.37 2.21
CA ARG A 76 21.60 7.96 0.80
C ARG A 76 20.26 7.53 0.17
N LYS A 77 19.16 8.25 0.45
CA LYS A 77 17.84 8.05 -0.18
C LYS A 77 17.88 7.86 -1.71
N ALA A 78 18.75 8.59 -2.41
CA ALA A 78 18.94 8.41 -3.86
C ALA A 78 19.48 7.02 -4.27
N ARG A 79 19.91 6.18 -3.33
CA ARG A 79 20.47 4.84 -3.53
C ARG A 79 19.60 3.72 -2.94
N CYS A 80 18.34 3.99 -2.60
CA CYS A 80 17.45 2.96 -2.06
C CYS A 80 17.37 1.72 -2.96
N PHE A 81 17.35 1.90 -4.29
CA PHE A 81 17.34 0.77 -5.22
C PHE A 81 18.62 -0.08 -5.14
N THR A 82 19.80 0.54 -5.10
CA THR A 82 21.07 -0.18 -4.91
C THR A 82 21.12 -0.95 -3.58
N CYS A 83 20.54 -0.38 -2.52
CA CYS A 83 20.42 -1.08 -1.24
C CYS A 83 19.44 -2.25 -1.31
N PHE A 84 18.35 -2.12 -2.07
CA PHE A 84 17.44 -3.23 -2.35
C PHE A 84 18.13 -4.36 -3.13
N GLU A 85 18.89 -4.05 -4.19
CA GLU A 85 19.69 -5.05 -4.92
C GLU A 85 20.72 -5.74 -4.02
N SER A 86 21.37 -4.99 -3.12
CA SER A 86 22.30 -5.57 -2.14
C SER A 86 21.58 -6.49 -1.16
N CYS A 87 20.35 -6.14 -0.78
CA CYS A 87 19.50 -6.92 0.11
C CYS A 87 19.02 -8.22 -0.55
N THR A 88 18.68 -8.19 -1.84
CA THR A 88 18.28 -9.40 -2.57
C THR A 88 19.44 -10.38 -2.80
N GLY A 89 20.68 -9.90 -2.91
CA GLY A 89 21.85 -10.76 -3.02
C GLY A 89 22.35 -11.34 -1.69
N GLN A 90 22.29 -10.57 -0.60
CA GLN A 90 22.81 -10.97 0.72
C GLN A 90 21.74 -11.48 1.68
N HIS A 91 20.47 -11.32 1.32
CA HIS A 91 19.29 -11.58 2.17
C HIS A 91 19.25 -10.72 3.45
N GLU A 92 19.98 -9.60 3.46
CA GLU A 92 20.05 -8.68 4.59
C GLU A 92 20.19 -7.23 4.10
N TRP A 93 19.45 -6.33 4.75
CA TRP A 93 19.46 -4.92 4.38
C TRP A 93 20.74 -4.21 4.88
N PRO A 94 21.46 -3.45 4.04
CA PRO A 94 22.73 -2.82 4.42
C PRO A 94 22.51 -1.55 5.25
N PHE A 95 22.23 -1.71 6.55
CA PHE A 95 22.01 -0.59 7.50
C PHE A 95 23.22 0.32 7.70
N ASP A 96 24.43 -0.14 7.36
CA ASP A 96 25.65 0.68 7.33
C ASP A 96 25.59 1.78 6.26
N LYS A 97 24.86 1.54 5.17
CA LYS A 97 24.73 2.45 4.01
C LYS A 97 23.37 3.14 3.95
N CYS A 98 22.32 2.38 4.20
CA CYS A 98 20.93 2.78 4.05
C CYS A 98 20.21 2.59 5.39
N ARG A 99 20.10 3.67 6.16
CA ARG A 99 19.37 3.71 7.42
C ARG A 99 18.58 5.01 7.53
N PRO A 100 17.56 5.09 8.39
CA PRO A 100 16.97 6.37 8.76
C PRO A 100 18.09 7.34 9.17
N LYS A 101 17.98 8.61 8.75
CA LYS A 101 18.78 9.67 9.38
C LYS A 101 18.21 9.79 10.78
N ASP A 102 18.98 9.42 11.81
CA ASP A 102 18.53 9.51 13.19
C ASP A 102 17.82 10.86 13.42
N GLY A 103 16.52 10.79 13.69
CA GLY A 103 15.79 11.91 14.26
C GLY A 103 16.19 11.95 15.72
N ARG A 104 17.12 12.84 16.08
CA ARG A 104 17.26 13.27 17.46
C ARG A 104 16.07 14.14 17.83
#